data_AF-A0A101VAA0-F1
#
_entry.id   AF-A0A101VAA0-F1
#
_cell.length_a   1.000
_cell.length_b   1.000
_cell.length_c   1.000
_cell.angle_alpha   90.00
_cell.angle_beta   90.00
_cell.angle_gamma   90.00
#
_symmetry.space_group_name_H-M   'P 1'
#
loop_
_entity.id
_entity.type
_entity.pdbx_description
1 polymer ?
#
loop_
_entity_poly.entity_id
_entity_poly.type
_entity_poly.pdbx_seq_one_letter_code
_entity_poly.pdbx_strand_id
1 'polypeptide(L)'
;MKNLALIAGIASLVAVGSAASATATTLYEEAYAREQEKLIITAPIAGIQNRLWFDYRIDVMEAQKELSSDLRGASDLEDRRDAWEEYGHELSKERKRYIEGMAKRGYRMGTVTVDTQS
;
A
#
# COMPACT_ATOMS: atom_id res chain seq x y z
N MET A 1 -52.02 10.40 60.36
CA MET A 1 -51.65 11.41 59.34
C MET A 1 -50.99 10.66 58.19
N LYS A 2 -51.57 10.72 56.99
CA LYS A 2 -51.11 10.04 55.78
C LYS A 2 -49.92 10.82 55.22
N ASN A 3 -48.73 10.23 55.23
CA ASN A 3 -47.57 10.83 54.56
C ASN A 3 -47.23 10.03 53.31
N LEU A 4 -47.11 10.79 52.22
CA LEU A 4 -47.14 10.39 50.82
C LEU A 4 -46.00 9.44 50.44
N ALA A 5 -46.33 8.51 49.53
CA ALA A 5 -45.36 7.86 48.66
C ALA A 5 -44.71 8.91 47.74
N LEU A 6 -43.40 8.80 47.54
CA LEU A 6 -42.71 9.50 46.45
C LEU A 6 -41.80 8.49 45.76
N ILE A 7 -42.25 8.08 44.58
CA ILE A 7 -41.55 7.21 43.63
C ILE A 7 -40.35 8.00 43.10
N ALA A 8 -39.14 7.53 43.38
CA ALA A 8 -37.93 8.02 42.74
C ALA A 8 -37.68 7.20 41.46
N GLY A 9 -38.08 7.75 40.31
CA GLY A 9 -37.53 7.37 39.02
C GLY A 9 -36.63 8.49 38.50
N ILE A 10 -35.46 8.15 37.96
CA ILE A 10 -34.63 8.93 37.01
C ILE A 10 -33.59 7.92 36.48
N ALA A 11 -33.86 7.32 35.31
CA ALA A 11 -33.34 7.68 33.99
C ALA A 11 -31.93 7.12 33.72
N SER A 12 -31.89 5.94 33.11
CA SER A 12 -30.67 5.39 32.50
C SER A 12 -30.29 6.24 31.29
N LEU A 13 -29.20 7.00 31.38
CA LEU A 13 -28.57 7.61 30.20
C LEU A 13 -27.95 6.49 29.36
N VAL A 14 -28.62 6.11 28.28
CA VAL A 14 -27.98 5.40 27.17
C VAL A 14 -27.21 6.44 26.37
N ALA A 15 -25.90 6.53 26.61
CA ALA A 15 -25.01 7.25 25.71
C ALA A 15 -24.92 6.45 24.40
N VAL A 16 -25.72 6.82 23.41
CA VAL A 16 -25.52 6.36 22.03
C VAL A 16 -24.27 7.08 21.52
N GLY A 17 -23.11 6.44 21.67
CA GLY A 17 -21.89 6.89 21.02
C GLY A 17 -22.05 6.74 19.51
N SER A 18 -22.23 7.85 18.81
CA SER A 18 -22.14 7.90 17.35
C SER A 18 -20.71 7.55 16.96
N ALA A 19 -20.47 6.30 16.56
CA ALA A 19 -19.22 5.92 15.92
C ALA A 19 -19.16 6.62 14.57
N ALA A 20 -18.50 7.78 14.51
CA ALA A 20 -18.14 8.39 13.24
C ALA A 20 -17.16 7.46 12.55
N SER A 21 -17.61 6.75 11.51
CA SER A 21 -16.72 6.07 10.57
C SER A 21 -15.87 7.14 9.88
N ALA A 22 -14.65 7.36 10.38
CA ALA A 22 -13.63 8.08 9.64
C ALA A 22 -13.29 7.23 8.41
N THR A 23 -13.93 7.51 7.28
CA THR A 23 -13.42 7.08 5.98
C THR A 23 -12.09 7.78 5.80
N ALA A 24 -10.98 7.11 6.15
CA ALA A 24 -9.65 7.62 5.88
C ALA A 24 -9.53 7.80 4.35
N THR A 25 -9.58 9.04 3.89
CA THR A 25 -9.28 9.36 2.49
C THR A 25 -7.83 8.98 2.24
N THR A 26 -7.59 7.93 1.47
CA THR A 26 -6.25 7.54 1.02
C THR A 26 -5.63 8.70 0.23
N LEU A 27 -4.35 8.98 0.46
CA LEU A 27 -3.61 9.98 -0.33
C LEU A 27 -3.51 9.52 -1.78
N TYR A 28 -3.47 10.47 -2.71
CA TYR A 28 -3.30 10.16 -4.13
C TYR A 28 -1.98 9.40 -4.37
N GLU A 29 -0.92 9.83 -3.69
CA GLU A 29 0.44 9.31 -3.78
C GLU A 29 0.50 7.89 -3.18
N GLU A 30 -0.22 7.65 -2.08
CA GLU A 30 -0.37 6.29 -1.54
C GLU A 30 -1.10 5.40 -2.54
N ALA A 31 -2.22 5.87 -3.12
CA ALA A 31 -2.96 5.10 -4.12
C ALA A 31 -2.08 4.77 -5.34
N TYR A 32 -1.32 5.75 -5.85
CA TYR A 32 -0.36 5.56 -6.93
C TYR A 32 0.71 4.53 -6.56
N ALA A 33 1.34 4.65 -5.40
CA ALA A 33 2.33 3.70 -4.91
C ALA A 33 1.78 2.28 -4.81
N ARG A 34 0.55 2.10 -4.32
CA ARG A 34 -0.11 0.80 -4.26
C ARG A 34 -0.37 0.22 -5.64
N GLU A 35 -0.72 1.03 -6.63
CA GLU A 35 -0.78 0.57 -8.02
C GLU A 35 0.60 0.14 -8.54
N GLN A 36 1.67 0.83 -8.18
CA GLN A 36 3.03 0.40 -8.54
C GLN A 36 3.45 -0.89 -7.85
N GLU A 37 3.04 -1.10 -6.60
CA GLU A 37 3.30 -2.30 -5.81
C GLU A 37 2.63 -3.54 -6.44
N LYS A 38 1.41 -3.41 -6.97
CA LYS A 38 0.73 -4.47 -7.73
C LYS A 38 1.48 -4.90 -8.99
N LEU A 39 2.33 -4.03 -9.52
CA LEU A 39 3.13 -4.28 -10.72
C LEU A 39 4.52 -4.86 -10.40
N ILE A 40 4.82 -5.17 -9.14
CA ILE A 40 6.07 -5.85 -8.76
C ILE A 40 6.15 -7.18 -9.51
N ILE A 41 7.27 -7.39 -10.21
CA ILE A 41 7.51 -8.61 -10.96
C ILE A 41 7.91 -9.70 -9.96
N THR A 42 7.05 -10.70 -9.77
CA THR A 42 7.23 -11.76 -8.76
C THR A 42 7.99 -12.98 -9.26
N ALA A 43 8.20 -13.09 -10.57
CA ALA A 43 8.97 -14.16 -11.20
C ALA A 43 9.96 -13.60 -12.24
N PRO A 44 11.15 -14.18 -12.39
CA PRO A 44 12.14 -13.68 -13.32
C PRO A 44 11.64 -13.74 -14.76
N ILE A 45 11.94 -12.71 -15.55
CA ILE A 45 11.62 -12.67 -16.98
C ILE A 45 12.30 -13.86 -17.68
N ALA A 46 11.51 -14.61 -18.45
CA ALA A 46 11.92 -15.85 -19.12
C ALA A 46 12.45 -16.96 -18.18
N GLY A 47 12.15 -16.90 -16.87
CA GLY A 47 12.65 -17.86 -15.89
C GLY A 47 14.13 -17.66 -15.52
N ILE A 48 14.78 -16.58 -15.98
CA ILE A 48 16.23 -16.39 -15.87
C ILE A 48 16.59 -15.62 -14.60
N GLN A 49 17.22 -16.31 -13.66
CA GLN A 49 17.77 -15.73 -12.44
C GLN A 49 19.19 -15.21 -12.67
N ASN A 50 19.31 -14.00 -13.20
CA ASN A 50 20.60 -13.33 -13.42
C ASN A 50 20.78 -12.15 -12.46
N ARG A 51 21.93 -11.46 -12.55
CA ARG A 51 22.23 -10.30 -11.70
C ARG A 51 21.11 -9.24 -11.71
N LEU A 52 20.56 -8.92 -12.88
CA LEU A 52 19.49 -7.92 -12.99
C LEU A 52 18.23 -8.29 -12.21
N TRP A 53 17.89 -9.59 -12.16
CA TRP A 53 16.77 -10.07 -11.37
C TRP A 53 17.02 -9.92 -9.87
N PHE A 54 18.22 -10.24 -9.41
CA PHE A 54 18.58 -10.10 -8.00
C PHE A 54 18.70 -8.64 -7.59
N ASP A 55 19.30 -7.79 -8.43
CA ASP A 55 19.38 -6.33 -8.24
C ASP A 55 17.96 -5.77 -8.06
N TYR A 56 17.06 -6.02 -9.02
CA TYR A 56 15.66 -5.57 -8.96
C TYR A 56 14.94 -5.97 -7.67
N ARG A 57 15.13 -7.22 -7.21
CA ARG A 57 14.50 -7.67 -5.96
C ARG A 57 15.07 -6.97 -4.73
N ILE A 58 16.37 -6.71 -4.72
CA ILE A 58 17.03 -5.96 -3.63
C ILE A 58 16.47 -4.55 -3.61
N ASP A 59 16.39 -3.88 -4.76
CA ASP A 59 15.91 -2.51 -4.84
C ASP A 59 14.45 -2.39 -4.38
N VAL A 60 13.59 -3.36 -4.73
CA VAL A 60 12.20 -3.41 -4.22
C VAL A 60 12.16 -3.58 -2.69
N MET A 61 12.99 -4.45 -2.12
CA MET A 61 13.05 -4.64 -0.66
C MET A 61 13.59 -3.40 0.05
N GLU A 62 14.56 -2.71 -0.56
CA GLU A 62 15.12 -1.46 -0.04
C GLU A 62 14.07 -0.35 -0.04
N ALA A 63 13.39 -0.13 -1.16
CA ALA A 63 12.30 0.85 -1.25
C ALA A 63 11.18 0.60 -0.23
N GLN A 64 10.80 -0.67 0.00
CA GLN A 64 9.80 -1.04 1.02
C GLN A 64 10.29 -0.73 2.46
N LYS A 65 11.57 -0.98 2.73
CA LYS A 65 12.18 -0.69 4.02
C LYS A 65 12.28 0.82 4.26
N GLU A 66 12.67 1.58 3.24
CA GLU A 66 12.78 3.04 3.29
C GLU A 66 11.42 3.68 3.54
N LEU A 67 10.38 3.33 2.75
CA LEU A 67 9.00 3.77 3.01
C LEU A 67 8.58 3.52 4.46
N SER A 68 8.83 2.31 4.98
CA SER A 68 8.49 2.01 6.38
C SER A 68 9.25 2.88 7.38
N SER A 69 10.48 3.27 7.06
CA SER A 69 11.27 4.18 7.88
C SER A 69 10.75 5.62 7.79
N ASP A 70 10.50 6.10 6.59
CA ASP A 70 10.07 7.47 6.31
C ASP A 70 8.68 7.74 6.89
N LEU A 71 7.74 6.80 6.73
CA LEU A 71 6.42 6.91 7.36
C LEU A 71 6.45 6.88 8.89
N ARG A 72 7.48 6.27 9.51
CA ARG A 72 7.68 6.35 10.98
C ARG A 72 8.28 7.70 11.38
N GLY A 73 9.09 8.30 10.53
CA GLY A 73 9.71 9.61 10.75
C GLY A 73 8.82 10.79 10.38
N ALA A 74 7.81 10.58 9.55
CA ALA A 74 6.92 11.62 9.03
C ALA A 74 6.16 12.34 10.15
N SER A 75 6.30 13.66 10.16
CA SER A 75 5.75 14.55 11.19
C SER A 75 4.47 15.24 10.75
N ASP A 76 4.28 15.45 9.45
CA ASP A 76 3.09 16.06 8.89
C ASP A 76 2.55 15.33 7.64
N LEU A 77 1.58 15.95 6.97
CA LEU A 77 0.94 15.40 5.78
C LEU A 77 1.86 15.44 4.56
N GLU A 78 2.72 16.45 4.46
CA GLU A 78 3.66 16.64 3.36
C GLU A 78 4.72 15.55 3.39
N ASP A 79 5.29 15.28 4.57
CA ASP A 79 6.26 14.20 4.76
C ASP A 79 5.69 12.84 4.31
N ARG A 80 4.40 12.58 4.61
CA ARG A 80 3.71 11.35 4.18
C ARG A 80 3.50 11.31 2.69
N ARG A 81 3.15 12.45 2.08
CA ARG A 81 2.96 12.57 0.64
C ARG A 81 4.25 12.25 -0.09
N ASP A 82 5.34 12.89 0.31
CA ASP A 82 6.65 12.76 -0.31
C ASP A 82 7.17 11.31 -0.19
N ALA A 83 7.05 10.69 0.99
CA ALA A 83 7.44 9.30 1.20
C ALA A 83 6.67 8.32 0.28
N TRP A 84 5.36 8.52 0.12
CA TRP A 84 4.56 7.69 -0.78
C TRP A 84 4.87 7.93 -2.25
N GLU A 85 5.07 9.20 -2.65
CA GLU A 85 5.43 9.58 -4.02
C GLU A 85 6.77 8.96 -4.40
N GLU A 86 7.80 9.15 -3.58
CA GLU A 86 9.14 8.60 -3.81
C GLU A 86 9.11 7.08 -3.94
N TYR A 87 8.45 6.39 -3.01
CA TYR A 87 8.30 4.94 -3.06
C TYR A 87 7.65 4.46 -4.36
N GLY A 88 6.55 5.08 -4.79
CA GLY A 88 5.89 4.74 -6.05
C GLY A 88 6.79 4.98 -7.27
N HIS A 89 7.53 6.08 -7.28
CA HIS A 89 8.47 6.39 -8.36
C HIS A 89 9.64 5.39 -8.42
N GLU A 90 10.21 5.00 -7.28
CA GLU A 90 11.33 4.06 -7.27
C GLU A 90 10.87 2.68 -7.74
N LEU A 91 9.72 2.18 -7.30
CA LEU A 91 9.16 0.93 -7.82
C LEU A 91 9.00 0.95 -9.35
N SER A 92 8.48 2.05 -9.90
CA SER A 92 8.29 2.21 -11.34
C SER A 92 9.60 2.23 -12.12
N LYS A 93 10.58 2.98 -11.59
CA LYS A 93 11.91 3.17 -12.16
C LYS A 93 12.71 1.85 -12.15
N GLU A 94 12.72 1.12 -11.05
CA GLU A 94 13.46 -0.15 -10.96
C GLU A 94 12.84 -1.24 -11.82
N ARG A 95 11.51 -1.31 -11.85
CA ARG A 95 10.80 -2.21 -12.77
C ARG A 95 11.17 -1.90 -14.22
N LYS A 96 11.17 -0.63 -14.62
CA LYS A 96 11.57 -0.21 -15.96
C LYS A 96 13.02 -0.57 -16.26
N ARG A 97 13.96 -0.32 -15.33
CA ARG A 97 15.37 -0.69 -15.49
C ARG A 97 15.56 -2.18 -15.68
N TYR A 98 14.87 -3.01 -14.89
CA TYR A 98 14.93 -4.46 -15.02
C TYR A 98 14.40 -4.92 -16.38
N ILE A 99 13.23 -4.44 -16.79
CA ILE A 99 12.62 -4.77 -18.09
C ILE A 99 13.54 -4.35 -19.24
N GLU A 100 14.05 -3.13 -19.25
CA GLU A 100 14.96 -2.65 -20.29
C GLU A 100 16.29 -3.41 -20.30
N GLY A 101 16.81 -3.76 -19.12
CA GLY A 101 18.03 -4.55 -18.97
C GLY A 101 17.89 -5.96 -19.56
N MET A 102 16.74 -6.61 -19.33
CA MET A 102 16.41 -7.91 -19.91
C MET A 102 16.12 -7.79 -21.41
N ALA A 103 15.44 -6.72 -21.83
CA ALA A 103 15.15 -6.44 -23.23
C ALA A 103 16.42 -6.27 -24.06
N LYS A 104 17.43 -5.56 -23.54
CA LYS A 104 18.75 -5.41 -24.18
C LYS A 104 19.48 -6.75 -24.36
N ARG A 105 19.09 -7.79 -23.62
CA ARG A 105 19.66 -9.15 -23.67
C ARG A 105 18.79 -10.13 -24.48
N GLY A 106 17.74 -9.65 -25.14
CA GLY A 106 16.86 -10.46 -25.98
C GLY A 106 15.63 -11.05 -25.27
N TYR A 107 15.45 -10.79 -23.98
CA TYR A 107 14.32 -11.32 -23.22
C TYR A 107 13.26 -10.22 -23.04
N ARG A 108 12.05 -10.43 -23.56
CA ARG A 108 10.93 -9.49 -23.45
C ARG A 108 9.95 -9.97 -22.38
N MET A 109 9.43 -9.05 -21.57
CA MET A 109 8.29 -9.32 -20.70
C MET A 109 7.03 -9.44 -21.58
N GLY A 110 6.20 -10.45 -21.33
CA GLY A 110 4.95 -10.69 -22.04
C GLY A 110 3.87 -11.17 -21.08
N THR A 111 2.62 -11.05 -21.51
CA THR A 111 1.45 -11.51 -20.75
C THR A 111 1.00 -12.86 -21.31
N VAL A 112 0.80 -13.85 -20.44
CA VAL A 112 0.17 -15.12 -20.80
C VAL A 112 -1.26 -15.11 -20.25
N THR A 113 -2.25 -15.28 -21.14
CA THR A 113 -3.65 -15.51 -20.75
C THR A 113 -3.94 -16.99 -20.93
N VAL A 114 -4.46 -17.65 -19.89
CA VAL A 114 -4.83 -19.08 -19.95
C VAL A 114 -6.35 -19.18 -19.96
N ASP A 115 -6.93 -19.51 -21.11
CA ASP A 115 -8.35 -19.79 -21.22
C ASP A 115 -8.60 -21.23 -20.78
N THR A 116 -9.42 -21.39 -19.73
CA THR A 116 -9.80 -22.73 -19.26
C THR A 116 -11.03 -23.16 -20.05
N GLN A 117 -10.87 -24.05 -21.04
CA GLN A 117 -12.00 -24.62 -21.76
C GLN A 117 -12.79 -25.54 -20.83
N SER A 118 -14.10 -25.30 -20.75
CA SER A 118 -15.07 -26.07 -19.94
C SER A 118 -15.57 -27.31 -20.68
#